data_AF-A0A091BES6-F1
#
_entry.id   AF-A0A091BES6-F1
#
_cell.length_a   1.000
_cell.length_b   1.000
_cell.length_c   1.000
_cell.angle_alpha   90.00
_cell.angle_beta   90.00
_cell.angle_gamma   90.00
#
_symmetry.space_group_name_H-M   'P 1'
#
loop_
_entity.id
_entity.type
_entity.pdbx_description
1 polymer ?
#
loop_
_entity_poly.entity_id
_entity_poly.type
_entity_poly.pdbx_seq_one_letter_code
_entity_poly.pdbx_strand_id
1 'polypeptide(L)'
;MNKSIAVAIGSILAAGAAVGAYRTGIIGKPYADVVSATPITVKEPVYGEVVDVSPITRTAETSQEVCSDKQVQSRAPERFGDKDGMVAGAVIGGLVGNQVGKGNGRTLATIAGAVGGGYAGREIDRRHVGGRVTSSTQTVCHTETRPSTRTIGYDVTYSVDGQLANKQVASKPKGPLLVGERDKVIGYDVTWRYGEQTGVIRMDHAPGDRLPMQDGAIIVATQPVGAPKS
;
A
#
# COMPACT_ATOMS: atom_id res chain seq x y z
N MET A 1 -6.73 -56.41 -32.15
CA MET A 1 -8.02 -55.68 -32.12
C MET A 1 -7.88 -54.61 -31.05
N ASN A 2 -7.81 -53.30 -31.28
CA ASN A 2 -8.07 -52.45 -32.44
C ASN A 2 -7.00 -51.35 -32.47
N LYS A 3 -6.40 -51.04 -33.62
CA LYS A 3 -5.53 -49.87 -33.78
C LYS A 3 -6.42 -48.68 -34.11
N SER A 4 -6.58 -47.76 -33.16
CA SER A 4 -7.36 -46.55 -33.35
C SER A 4 -6.60 -45.59 -34.27
N ILE A 5 -7.07 -45.44 -35.51
CA ILE A 5 -6.56 -44.47 -36.47
C ILE A 5 -7.22 -43.14 -36.15
N ALA A 6 -6.47 -42.19 -35.57
CA ALA A 6 -6.93 -40.82 -35.38
C ALA A 6 -6.65 -40.03 -36.67
N VAL A 7 -7.72 -39.66 -37.38
CA VAL A 7 -7.65 -38.79 -38.57
C VAL A 7 -7.61 -37.35 -38.09
N ALA A 8 -6.43 -36.72 -38.12
CA ALA A 8 -6.31 -35.29 -37.95
C ALA A 8 -6.75 -34.61 -39.26
N ILE A 9 -7.91 -33.97 -39.24
CA ILE A 9 -8.41 -33.14 -40.35
C ILE A 9 -7.61 -31.83 -40.35
N GLY A 10 -6.41 -31.87 -40.92
CA GLY A 10 -5.69 -30.69 -41.38
C GLY A 10 -6.13 -30.39 -42.81
N SER A 11 -6.48 -29.14 -43.10
CA SER A 11 -6.92 -28.68 -44.41
C SER A 11 -5.90 -29.05 -45.49
N ILE A 12 -6.24 -30.04 -46.32
CA ILE A 12 -5.44 -30.46 -47.48
C ILE A 12 -5.74 -29.46 -48.60
N LEU A 13 -4.76 -28.64 -48.99
CA LEU A 13 -4.75 -28.04 -50.32
C LEU A 13 -4.46 -29.17 -51.31
N ALA A 14 -5.52 -29.77 -51.86
CA ALA A 14 -5.45 -30.86 -52.80
C ALA A 14 -5.02 -30.35 -54.18
N ALA A 15 -3.74 -30.47 -54.51
CA ALA A 15 -3.29 -30.59 -55.89
C ALA A 15 -3.27 -32.09 -56.21
N GLY A 16 -4.24 -32.54 -57.01
CA GLY A 16 -4.40 -33.94 -57.36
C GLY A 16 -3.28 -34.48 -58.25
N ALA A 17 -2.78 -35.66 -57.89
CA ALA A 17 -2.29 -36.65 -58.85
C ALA A 17 -2.41 -38.03 -58.19
N ALA A 18 -3.22 -38.90 -58.78
CA ALA A 18 -3.25 -40.32 -58.44
C ALA A 18 -1.96 -40.98 -58.95
N VAL A 19 -1.24 -41.68 -58.08
CA VAL A 19 -0.18 -42.61 -58.50
C VAL A 19 -0.52 -44.00 -57.98
N GLY A 20 -0.83 -44.88 -58.91
CA GLY A 20 -1.04 -46.30 -58.65
C GLY A 20 0.24 -47.12 -58.77
N ALA A 21 0.25 -48.22 -58.01
CA ALA A 21 1.10 -49.43 -58.09
C ALA A 21 2.58 -49.21 -57.70
N TYR A 22 3.29 -50.11 -57.01
CA TYR A 22 3.26 -51.57 -57.02
C TYR A 22 3.61 -52.19 -55.66
N ARG A 23 2.98 -53.32 -55.37
CA ARG A 23 3.46 -54.33 -54.42
C ARG A 23 4.78 -54.93 -54.93
N THR A 24 5.89 -54.68 -54.26
CA THR A 24 7.05 -55.61 -54.25
C THR A 24 7.61 -55.68 -52.82
N GLY A 25 7.46 -56.86 -52.21
CA GLY A 25 7.75 -57.12 -50.80
C GLY A 25 9.22 -57.40 -50.50
N ILE A 26 10.14 -56.48 -50.86
CA ILE A 26 11.57 -56.62 -50.52
C ILE A 26 12.16 -55.35 -49.85
N ILE A 27 11.41 -54.25 -49.78
CA ILE A 27 11.96 -52.94 -49.42
C ILE A 27 11.51 -52.60 -48.00
N GLY A 28 12.46 -52.21 -47.13
CA GLY A 28 12.18 -51.79 -45.76
C GLY A 28 11.07 -50.72 -45.70
N LYS A 29 10.44 -50.56 -44.53
CA LYS A 29 9.36 -49.57 -44.34
C LYS A 29 9.80 -48.21 -44.93
N PRO A 30 9.01 -47.58 -45.81
CA PRO A 30 9.39 -46.29 -46.37
C PRO A 30 9.54 -45.26 -45.24
N TYR A 31 10.48 -44.33 -45.38
CA TYR A 31 10.72 -43.25 -44.43
C TYR A 31 10.65 -41.90 -45.15
N ALA A 32 10.02 -40.91 -44.52
CA ALA A 32 10.12 -39.51 -44.93
C ALA A 32 11.29 -38.85 -44.21
N ASP A 33 12.01 -37.95 -44.90
CA ASP A 33 13.05 -37.12 -44.28
C ASP A 33 12.42 -35.94 -43.54
N VAL A 34 12.94 -35.60 -42.36
CA VAL A 34 12.55 -34.39 -41.63
C VAL A 34 13.34 -33.20 -42.16
N VAL A 35 12.62 -32.21 -42.66
CA VAL A 35 13.19 -30.97 -43.20
C VAL A 35 13.41 -29.94 -42.09
N SER A 36 12.43 -29.81 -41.18
CA SER A 36 12.53 -28.92 -40.03
C SER A 36 11.66 -29.40 -38.88
N ALA A 37 12.08 -29.13 -37.65
CA ALA A 37 11.30 -29.41 -36.45
C ALA A 37 11.26 -28.15 -35.57
N THR A 38 10.15 -27.41 -35.65
CA THR A 38 9.98 -26.17 -34.89
C THR A 38 9.30 -26.49 -33.56
N PRO A 39 9.93 -26.21 -32.40
CA PRO A 39 9.31 -26.48 -31.10
C PRO A 39 8.12 -25.56 -30.88
N ILE A 40 7.07 -26.12 -30.28
CA ILE A 40 5.87 -25.41 -29.83
C ILE A 40 5.99 -25.24 -28.33
N THR A 41 6.09 -24.00 -27.88
CA THR A 41 6.28 -23.66 -26.47
C THR A 41 5.06 -22.98 -25.86
N VAL A 42 4.80 -23.28 -24.60
CA VAL A 42 3.84 -22.55 -23.76
C VAL A 42 4.54 -22.00 -22.52
N LYS A 43 3.99 -20.90 -21.97
CA LYS A 43 4.45 -20.34 -20.70
C LYS A 43 3.92 -21.20 -19.56
N GLU A 44 4.82 -21.81 -18.81
CA GLU A 44 4.51 -22.56 -17.60
C GLU A 44 4.94 -21.75 -16.37
N PRO A 45 4.05 -21.52 -15.39
CA PRO A 45 4.41 -20.81 -14.17
C PRO A 45 5.39 -21.64 -13.34
N VAL A 46 6.43 -20.97 -12.84
CA VAL A 46 7.42 -21.56 -11.93
C VAL A 46 7.14 -21.09 -10.53
N TYR A 47 6.95 -22.04 -9.62
CA TYR A 47 6.75 -21.78 -8.20
C TYR A 47 8.01 -22.13 -7.41
N GLY A 48 8.38 -21.26 -6.48
CA GLY A 48 9.40 -21.51 -5.48
C GLY A 48 8.79 -21.84 -4.12
N GLU A 49 9.42 -22.72 -3.37
CA GLU A 49 9.07 -22.98 -1.97
C GLU A 49 9.55 -21.82 -1.10
N VAL A 50 8.68 -21.28 -0.25
CA VAL A 50 9.01 -20.15 0.61
C VAL A 50 9.82 -20.64 1.81
N VAL A 51 11.01 -20.07 2.00
CA VAL A 51 11.94 -20.43 3.07
C VAL A 51 11.92 -19.40 4.20
N ASP A 52 11.97 -18.10 3.86
CA ASP A 52 11.89 -17.00 4.84
C ASP A 52 11.00 -15.86 4.32
N VAL A 53 10.33 -15.17 5.25
CA VAL A 53 9.49 -14.00 4.95
C VAL A 53 9.76 -12.88 5.94
N SER A 54 10.45 -11.85 5.47
CA SER A 54 10.83 -10.69 6.27
C SER A 54 10.00 -9.44 5.88
N PRO A 55 9.32 -8.76 6.82
CA PRO A 55 8.51 -7.59 6.48
C PRO A 55 9.38 -6.36 6.19
N ILE A 56 9.08 -5.66 5.10
CA ILE A 56 9.66 -4.36 4.78
C ILE A 56 8.76 -3.29 5.40
N THR A 57 9.26 -2.56 6.39
CA THR A 57 8.51 -1.55 7.12
C THR A 57 8.98 -0.15 6.78
N ARG A 58 8.06 0.82 6.82
CA ARG A 58 8.35 2.24 6.69
C ARG A 58 7.80 2.96 7.90
N THR A 59 8.67 3.70 8.58
CA THR A 59 8.27 4.60 9.65
C THR A 59 8.02 5.98 9.08
N ALA A 60 6.86 6.55 9.39
CA ALA A 60 6.49 7.91 9.05
C ALA A 60 6.12 8.65 10.34
N GLU A 61 6.49 9.92 10.43
CA GLU A 61 6.11 10.77 11.55
C GLU A 61 4.73 11.35 11.26
N THR A 62 3.74 11.03 12.10
CA THR A 62 2.41 11.61 12.01
C THR A 62 2.25 12.59 13.15
N SER A 63 1.93 13.85 12.82
CA SER A 63 1.63 14.88 13.80
C SER A 63 0.14 14.83 14.14
N GLN A 64 -0.17 14.73 15.42
CA GLN A 64 -1.53 14.76 15.94
C GLN A 64 -1.66 15.92 16.91
N GLU A 65 -2.73 16.70 16.79
CA GLU A 65 -3.04 17.75 17.75
C GLU A 65 -3.76 17.13 18.95
N VAL A 66 -3.12 17.18 20.12
CA VAL A 66 -3.66 16.66 21.38
C VAL A 66 -4.07 17.86 22.21
N CYS A 67 -5.38 17.97 22.45
CA CYS A 67 -5.95 19.01 23.30
C CYS A 67 -6.23 18.45 24.70
N SER A 68 -5.81 19.19 25.73
CA SER A 68 -6.08 18.86 27.12
C SER A 68 -6.67 20.05 27.85
N ASP A 69 -7.70 19.79 28.64
CA ASP A 69 -8.30 20.80 29.49
C ASP A 69 -7.42 21.00 30.73
N LYS A 70 -6.83 22.18 30.84
CA LYS A 70 -6.03 22.57 32.00
C LYS A 70 -6.83 23.59 32.80
N GLN A 71 -6.95 23.33 34.11
CA GLN A 71 -7.45 24.33 35.04
C GLN A 71 -6.37 25.39 35.22
N VAL A 72 -6.57 26.54 34.60
CA VAL A 72 -5.71 27.69 34.82
C VAL A 72 -6.38 28.62 35.82
N GLN A 73 -5.60 29.04 36.81
CA GLN A 73 -6.01 30.06 37.76
C GLN A 73 -5.70 31.42 37.14
N SER A 74 -6.70 32.04 36.53
CA SER A 74 -6.56 33.40 36.02
C SER A 74 -7.19 34.38 37.00
N ARG A 75 -6.49 35.48 37.29
CA ARG A 75 -7.05 36.58 38.06
C ARG A 75 -7.95 37.36 37.13
N ALA A 76 -9.26 37.28 37.35
CA ALA A 76 -10.21 38.11 36.61
C ALA A 76 -9.79 39.59 36.76
N PRO A 77 -9.73 40.38 35.67
CA PRO A 77 -9.53 41.81 35.80
C PRO A 77 -10.67 42.33 36.67
N GLU A 78 -10.31 43.06 37.73
CA GLU A 78 -11.30 43.69 38.60
C GLU A 78 -12.20 44.55 37.70
N ARG A 79 -13.47 44.16 37.60
CA ARG A 79 -14.46 45.08 37.07
C ARG A 79 -14.47 46.22 38.06
N PHE A 80 -13.78 47.30 37.70
CA PHE A 80 -14.14 48.63 38.16
C PHE A 80 -15.59 48.81 37.71
N GLY A 81 -16.50 48.39 38.58
CA GLY A 81 -17.92 48.64 38.48
C GLY A 81 -18.05 50.15 38.43
N ASP A 82 -18.54 50.61 37.28
CA ASP A 82 -19.04 51.94 36.97
C ASP A 82 -18.11 53.11 37.31
N LYS A 83 -18.07 54.08 36.40
CA LYS A 83 -17.29 55.32 36.51
C LYS A 83 -17.69 56.22 37.71
N ASP A 84 -18.49 55.70 38.64
CA ASP A 84 -19.10 56.40 39.77
C ASP A 84 -18.50 55.97 41.13
N GLY A 85 -17.74 54.88 41.21
CA GLY A 85 -17.24 54.33 42.48
C GLY A 85 -16.05 55.07 43.12
N MET A 86 -15.39 55.98 42.39
CA MET A 86 -14.22 56.73 42.91
C MET A 86 -14.55 58.17 43.35
N VAL A 87 -15.82 58.59 43.26
CA VAL A 87 -16.23 59.98 43.57
C VAL A 87 -16.81 60.12 44.99
N ALA A 88 -17.24 59.03 45.62
CA ALA A 88 -17.87 59.08 46.96
C ALA A 88 -16.88 59.23 48.14
N GLY A 89 -15.57 59.16 47.92
CA GLY A 89 -14.56 59.35 48.98
C GLY A 89 -14.25 60.81 49.31
N ALA A 90 -14.64 61.76 48.45
CA ALA A 90 -14.28 63.17 48.61
C ALA A 90 -15.38 64.03 49.27
N VAL A 91 -16.63 63.58 49.26
CA VAL A 91 -17.77 64.44 49.64
C VAL A 91 -18.05 64.40 51.15
N ILE A 92 -17.72 63.30 51.84
CA ILE A 92 -17.96 63.20 53.29
C ILE A 92 -16.93 64.00 54.11
N GLY A 93 -15.71 64.19 53.60
CA GLY A 93 -14.68 64.98 54.29
C GLY A 93 -14.88 66.50 54.25
N GLY A 94 -15.63 67.01 53.26
CA GLY A 94 -15.78 68.45 53.03
C GLY A 94 -16.84 69.14 53.88
N LEU A 95 -17.84 68.41 54.41
CA LEU A 95 -18.99 69.02 55.07
C LEU A 95 -18.84 69.16 56.59
N VAL A 96 -17.93 68.42 57.22
CA VAL A 96 -17.69 68.52 58.68
C VAL A 96 -16.76 69.68 59.03
N GLY A 97 -15.90 70.13 58.12
CA GLY A 97 -14.92 71.20 58.36
C GLY A 97 -15.49 72.63 58.46
N ASN A 98 -16.74 72.86 58.02
CA ASN A 98 -17.30 74.23 57.92
C ASN A 98 -18.02 74.71 59.20
N GLN A 99 -18.23 73.85 60.21
CA GLN A 99 -19.01 74.22 61.40
C GLN A 99 -18.17 74.69 62.60
N VAL A 100 -16.85 74.53 62.58
CA VAL A 100 -15.99 74.87 63.72
C VAL A 100 -15.19 76.16 63.44
N GLY A 101 -15.65 77.28 64.03
CA GLY A 101 -14.89 78.53 64.13
C GLY A 101 -15.51 79.69 63.36
N LYS A 102 -15.56 80.90 63.94
CA LYS A 102 -16.03 82.13 63.27
C LYS A 102 -14.80 82.95 62.86
N GLY A 103 -14.55 83.10 61.56
CA GLY A 103 -13.45 83.92 61.00
C GLY A 103 -12.89 83.37 59.68
N ASN A 104 -11.99 84.15 59.04
CA ASN A 104 -11.36 83.85 57.73
C ASN A 104 -10.53 82.55 57.68
N GLY A 105 -10.37 81.83 58.81
CA GLY A 105 -9.68 80.53 58.88
C GLY A 105 -10.46 79.34 58.28
N ARG A 106 -11.75 79.49 57.95
CA ARG A 106 -12.56 78.40 57.36
C ARG A 106 -12.08 77.97 55.98
N THR A 107 -11.67 78.93 55.16
CA THR A 107 -11.23 78.67 53.77
C THR A 107 -9.93 77.85 53.75
N LEU A 108 -9.05 78.05 54.72
CA LEU A 108 -7.79 77.30 54.84
C LEU A 108 -8.03 75.84 55.27
N ALA A 109 -8.99 75.60 56.17
CA ALA A 109 -9.31 74.27 56.68
C ALA A 109 -9.95 73.36 55.60
N THR A 110 -10.81 73.91 54.75
CA THR A 110 -11.43 73.17 53.63
C THR A 110 -10.39 72.75 52.57
N ILE A 111 -9.43 73.63 52.28
CA ILE A 111 -8.36 73.33 51.30
C ILE A 111 -7.39 72.29 51.88
N ALA A 112 -7.11 72.32 53.18
CA ALA A 112 -6.30 71.30 53.84
C ALA A 112 -6.97 69.90 53.86
N GLY A 113 -8.29 69.84 54.06
CA GLY A 113 -9.05 68.58 54.09
C GLY A 113 -9.09 67.84 52.74
N ALA A 114 -9.17 68.58 51.63
CA ALA A 114 -9.20 67.99 50.28
C ALA A 114 -7.84 67.40 49.86
N VAL A 115 -6.73 67.99 50.31
CA VAL A 115 -5.38 67.53 49.95
C VAL A 115 -4.93 66.36 50.86
N GLY A 116 -5.40 66.30 52.11
CA GLY A 116 -5.09 65.20 53.04
C GLY A 116 -5.80 63.87 52.71
N GLY A 117 -7.03 63.91 52.16
CA GLY A 117 -7.81 62.70 51.86
C GLY A 117 -7.26 61.85 50.70
N GLY A 118 -6.49 62.45 49.78
CA GLY A 118 -5.95 61.76 48.60
C GLY A 118 -4.79 60.81 48.90
N TYR A 119 -4.08 60.98 50.02
CA TYR A 119 -2.89 60.20 50.34
C TYR A 119 -3.17 58.98 51.23
N ALA A 120 -4.27 58.96 51.99
CA ALA A 120 -4.65 57.80 52.79
C ALA A 120 -5.29 56.67 51.96
N GLY A 121 -5.87 56.99 50.80
CA GLY A 121 -6.51 56.01 49.91
C GLY A 121 -5.52 55.07 49.19
N ARG A 122 -4.25 55.45 49.08
CA ARG A 122 -3.23 54.69 48.33
C ARG A 122 -2.64 53.50 49.08
N GLU A 123 -2.91 53.39 50.38
CA GLU A 123 -2.36 52.31 51.22
C GLU A 123 -3.39 51.20 51.51
N ILE A 124 -4.69 51.49 51.41
CA ILE A 124 -5.75 50.48 51.51
C ILE A 124 -5.86 49.66 50.23
N ASP A 125 -5.57 50.28 49.07
CA ASP A 125 -5.60 49.61 47.76
C ASP A 125 -4.44 48.59 47.59
N ARG A 126 -3.31 48.79 48.30
CA ARG A 126 -2.17 47.86 48.22
C ARG A 126 -2.36 46.54 48.97
N ARG A 127 -3.35 46.46 49.87
CA ARG A 127 -3.66 45.23 50.62
C ARG A 127 -4.87 44.48 50.07
N HIS A 128 -5.60 45.06 49.12
CA HIS A 128 -6.67 44.37 48.41
C HIS A 128 -6.16 43.73 47.11
N VAL A 129 -5.08 42.95 47.19
CA VAL A 129 -4.76 41.94 46.16
C VAL A 129 -5.68 40.73 46.40
N GLY A 130 -6.98 40.97 46.21
CA GLY A 130 -8.05 40.04 46.56
C GLY A 130 -8.97 39.72 45.39
N GLY A 131 -8.55 39.94 44.13
CA GLY A 131 -9.28 39.44 42.98
C GLY A 131 -9.53 37.94 43.15
N ARG A 132 -10.80 37.54 43.24
CA ARG A 132 -11.21 36.14 43.43
C ARG A 132 -10.53 35.28 42.36
N VAL A 133 -9.61 34.43 42.79
CA VAL A 133 -8.99 33.44 41.92
C VAL A 133 -10.11 32.58 41.36
N THR A 134 -10.38 32.74 40.07
CA THR A 134 -11.45 32.01 39.41
C THR A 134 -10.77 30.94 38.55
N SER A 135 -11.07 29.68 38.86
CA SER A 135 -10.64 28.55 38.05
C SER A 135 -11.37 28.61 36.72
N SER A 136 -10.63 28.80 35.63
CA SER A 136 -11.17 28.71 34.28
C SER A 136 -10.55 27.50 33.60
N THR A 137 -11.40 26.65 33.03
CA THR A 137 -10.94 25.55 32.19
C THR A 137 -10.51 26.14 30.85
N GLN A 138 -9.22 26.06 30.55
CA GLN A 138 -8.71 26.39 29.22
C GLN A 138 -8.29 25.10 28.51
N THR A 139 -8.81 24.91 27.31
CA THR A 139 -8.35 23.84 26.41
C THR A 139 -7.03 24.28 25.79
N VAL A 140 -5.96 23.56 26.10
CA VAL A 140 -4.62 23.80 25.56
C VAL A 140 -4.29 22.66 24.59
N CYS A 141 -4.05 22.99 23.33
CA CYS A 141 -3.66 22.05 22.30
C CYS A 141 -2.16 22.12 22.03
N HIS A 142 -1.52 20.96 21.90
CA HIS A 142 -0.13 20.85 21.47
C HIS A 142 0.00 19.75 20.41
N THR A 143 0.91 19.94 19.46
CA THR A 143 1.18 18.94 18.42
C THR A 143 2.13 17.88 18.96
N GLU A 144 1.68 16.63 19.00
CA GLU A 144 2.52 15.47 19.29
C GLU A 144 2.89 14.77 17.99
N THR A 145 4.18 14.65 17.71
CA THR A 145 4.68 13.81 16.63
C THR A 145 4.84 12.39 17.13
N ARG A 146 4.10 11.46 16.54
CA ARG A 146 4.18 10.04 16.85
C ARG A 146 4.75 9.26 15.66
N PRO A 147 5.76 8.39 15.88
CA PRO A 147 6.23 7.51 14.84
C PRO A 147 5.16 6.45 14.54
N SER A 148 4.72 6.38 13.29
CA SER A 148 3.79 5.38 12.79
C SER A 148 4.54 4.45 11.84
N THR A 149 4.62 3.16 12.17
CA THR A 149 5.30 2.15 11.35
C THR A 149 4.27 1.33 10.58
N ARG A 150 4.44 1.24 9.26
CA ARG A 150 3.57 0.45 8.39
C ARG A 150 4.39 -0.50 7.52
N THR A 151 3.95 -1.75 7.42
CA THR A 151 4.51 -2.72 6.46
C THR A 151 4.10 -2.33 5.06
N ILE A 152 5.09 -2.12 4.19
CA ILE A 152 4.91 -1.72 2.79
C ILE A 152 5.15 -2.87 1.81
N GLY A 153 5.74 -3.97 2.28
CA GLY A 153 5.99 -5.16 1.48
C GLY A 153 6.68 -6.24 2.31
N TYR A 154 7.15 -7.28 1.64
CA TYR A 154 7.87 -8.40 2.22
C TYR A 154 9.03 -8.76 1.30
N ASP A 155 10.18 -9.01 1.89
CA ASP A 155 11.30 -9.65 1.23
C ASP A 155 11.18 -11.16 1.49
N VAL A 156 11.09 -11.95 0.42
CA VAL A 156 10.77 -13.37 0.49
C VAL A 156 11.92 -14.17 -0.08
N THR A 157 12.59 -14.94 0.79
CA THR A 157 13.58 -15.93 0.35
C THR A 157 12.86 -17.21 -0.02
N TYR A 158 13.11 -17.71 -1.23
CA TYR A 158 12.49 -18.90 -1.78
C TYR A 158 13.52 -19.84 -2.39
N SER A 159 13.16 -21.12 -2.52
CA SER A 159 13.97 -22.17 -3.14
C SER A 159 13.32 -22.68 -4.42
N VAL A 160 14.11 -22.80 -5.50
CA VAL A 160 13.74 -23.54 -6.72
C VAL A 160 14.86 -24.52 -7.01
N ASP A 161 14.54 -25.81 -7.11
CA ASP A 161 15.51 -26.88 -7.36
C ASP A 161 16.74 -26.85 -6.40
N GLY A 162 16.52 -26.42 -5.15
CA GLY A 162 17.56 -26.31 -4.12
C GLY A 162 18.38 -25.02 -4.17
N GLN A 163 18.13 -24.12 -5.11
CA GLN A 163 18.78 -22.81 -5.19
C GLN A 163 17.94 -21.74 -4.50
N LEU A 164 18.55 -21.03 -3.55
CA LEU A 164 17.91 -19.93 -2.84
C LEU A 164 18.01 -18.62 -3.62
N ALA A 165 16.90 -17.89 -3.68
CA ALA A 165 16.82 -16.56 -4.24
C ALA A 165 15.84 -15.70 -3.42
N ASN A 166 15.88 -14.38 -3.64
CA ASN A 166 15.08 -13.43 -2.89
C ASN A 166 14.19 -12.60 -3.82
N LYS A 167 12.95 -12.32 -3.41
CA LYS A 167 11.99 -11.54 -4.20
C LYS A 167 11.11 -10.68 -3.29
N GLN A 168 11.01 -9.40 -3.62
CA GLN A 168 10.11 -8.49 -2.95
C GLN A 168 8.68 -8.64 -3.47
N VAL A 169 7.74 -8.70 -2.54
CA VAL A 169 6.31 -8.81 -2.82
C VAL A 169 5.52 -7.82 -1.98
N ALA A 170 4.38 -7.36 -2.49
CA ALA A 170 3.54 -6.40 -1.79
C ALA A 170 2.81 -7.01 -0.58
N SER A 171 2.51 -8.31 -0.63
CA SER A 171 1.68 -9.02 0.35
C SER A 171 2.34 -10.29 0.83
N LYS A 172 2.07 -10.67 2.09
CA LYS A 172 2.61 -11.88 2.69
C LYS A 172 2.17 -13.13 1.89
N PRO A 173 3.10 -13.98 1.41
CA PRO A 173 2.75 -15.20 0.70
C PRO A 173 1.97 -16.16 1.61
N LYS A 174 1.01 -16.89 1.04
CA LYS A 174 0.22 -17.91 1.75
C LYS A 174 0.53 -19.35 1.31
N GLY A 175 1.52 -19.53 0.45
CA GLY A 175 1.89 -20.79 -0.17
C GLY A 175 3.12 -20.62 -1.07
N PRO A 176 3.35 -21.52 -2.03
CA PRO A 176 4.44 -21.41 -2.98
C PRO A 176 4.40 -20.06 -3.70
N LEU A 177 5.58 -19.44 -3.83
CA LEU A 177 5.71 -18.14 -4.46
C LEU A 177 5.79 -18.31 -5.97
N LEU A 178 4.95 -17.62 -6.74
CA LEU A 178 5.14 -17.52 -8.18
C LEU A 178 6.39 -16.68 -8.46
N VAL A 179 7.46 -17.32 -8.94
CA VAL A 179 8.76 -16.67 -9.11
C VAL A 179 8.94 -16.15 -10.53
N GLY A 180 8.36 -16.83 -11.52
CA GLY A 180 8.38 -16.43 -12.92
C GLY A 180 7.65 -17.42 -13.82
N GLU A 181 7.96 -17.38 -15.10
CA GLU A 181 7.45 -18.31 -16.12
C GLU A 181 8.63 -18.89 -16.90
N ARG A 182 8.49 -20.14 -17.35
CA ARG A 182 9.45 -20.79 -18.23
C ARG A 182 8.77 -21.28 -19.50
N ASP A 183 9.52 -21.36 -20.59
CA ASP A 183 9.03 -21.99 -21.81
C ASP A 183 9.08 -23.50 -21.67
N LYS A 184 7.91 -24.13 -21.80
CA LYS A 184 7.76 -25.58 -21.85
C LYS A 184 7.41 -26.01 -23.25
N VAL A 185 8.27 -26.82 -23.85
CA VAL A 185 7.98 -27.45 -25.13
C VAL A 185 6.89 -28.50 -24.93
N ILE A 186 5.78 -28.34 -25.65
CA ILE A 186 4.64 -29.26 -25.60
C ILE A 186 4.48 -30.06 -26.89
N GLY A 187 5.30 -29.78 -27.90
CA GLY A 187 5.29 -30.48 -29.18
C GLY A 187 6.16 -29.80 -30.21
N TYR A 188 6.07 -30.29 -31.45
CA TYR A 188 6.85 -29.84 -32.58
C TYR A 188 5.96 -29.78 -33.82
N ASP A 189 6.09 -28.71 -34.59
CA ASP A 189 5.63 -28.68 -35.98
C ASP A 189 6.78 -29.19 -36.86
N VAL A 190 6.55 -30.36 -37.46
CA VAL A 190 7.56 -31.11 -38.21
C VAL A 190 7.23 -31.04 -39.69
N THR A 191 8.08 -30.37 -40.44
CA THR A 191 8.02 -30.38 -41.91
C THR A 191 8.75 -31.62 -42.40
N TRP A 192 8.08 -32.45 -43.17
CA TRP A 192 8.62 -33.68 -43.72
C TRP A 192 8.61 -33.66 -45.25
N ARG A 193 9.48 -34.46 -45.84
CA ARG A 193 9.56 -34.66 -47.29
C ARG A 193 9.71 -36.14 -47.62
N TYR A 194 8.93 -36.60 -48.60
CA TYR A 194 9.08 -37.92 -49.19
C TYR A 194 9.00 -37.79 -50.72
N GLY A 195 10.14 -37.97 -51.39
CA GLY A 195 10.25 -37.63 -52.81
C GLY A 195 9.94 -36.15 -53.05
N GLU A 196 8.98 -35.86 -53.93
CA GLU A 196 8.50 -34.50 -54.20
C GLU A 196 7.37 -34.04 -53.27
N GLN A 197 6.84 -34.94 -52.44
CA GLN A 197 5.77 -34.60 -51.49
C GLN A 197 6.34 -33.97 -50.23
N THR A 198 5.72 -32.89 -49.78
CA THR A 198 6.04 -32.23 -48.51
C THR A 198 4.78 -32.02 -47.69
N GLY A 199 4.91 -32.08 -46.37
CA GLY A 199 3.81 -31.77 -45.47
C GLY A 199 4.30 -31.32 -44.10
N VAL A 200 3.36 -30.85 -43.27
CA VAL A 200 3.62 -30.52 -41.88
C VAL A 200 2.78 -31.43 -41.00
N ILE A 201 3.39 -32.00 -39.97
CA ILE A 201 2.71 -32.80 -38.96
C ILE A 201 3.07 -32.30 -37.57
N ARG A 202 2.11 -32.34 -36.65
CA ARG A 202 2.35 -32.00 -35.25
C ARG A 202 2.70 -33.26 -34.46
N MET A 203 3.81 -33.20 -33.72
CA MET A 203 4.30 -34.28 -32.87
C MET A 203 4.39 -33.80 -31.42
N ASP A 204 4.20 -34.70 -30.47
CA ASP A 204 4.30 -34.43 -29.02
C ASP A 204 5.75 -34.49 -28.50
N HIS A 205 6.63 -35.20 -29.21
CA HIS A 205 8.06 -35.32 -28.91
C HIS A 205 8.92 -34.85 -30.08
N ALA A 206 10.20 -34.60 -29.80
CA ALA A 206 11.16 -34.22 -30.83
C ALA A 206 11.26 -35.34 -31.88
N PRO A 207 11.12 -35.04 -33.18
CA PRO A 207 11.32 -36.05 -34.21
C PRO A 207 12.80 -36.46 -34.30
N GLY A 208 13.04 -37.67 -34.79
CA GLY A 208 14.35 -38.03 -35.32
C GLY A 208 14.54 -37.48 -36.73
N ASP A 209 15.66 -37.83 -37.39
CA ASP A 209 15.96 -37.35 -38.74
C ASP A 209 14.98 -37.87 -39.81
N ARG A 210 14.28 -38.97 -39.51
CA ARG A 210 13.35 -39.65 -40.42
C ARG A 210 12.11 -40.14 -39.72
N LEU A 211 10.99 -40.10 -40.44
CA LEU A 211 9.68 -40.54 -39.95
C LEU A 211 9.24 -41.81 -40.68
N PRO A 212 8.88 -42.90 -39.97
CA PRO A 212 8.42 -44.12 -40.61
C PRO A 212 7.05 -43.89 -41.26
N MET A 213 6.89 -44.43 -42.46
CA MET A 213 5.64 -44.42 -43.21
C MET A 213 5.06 -45.82 -43.34
N GLN A 214 3.73 -45.91 -43.33
CA GLN A 214 2.98 -47.12 -43.66
C GLN A 214 1.76 -46.75 -44.47
N ASP A 215 1.53 -47.49 -45.56
CA ASP A 215 0.41 -47.29 -46.48
C ASP A 215 0.28 -45.86 -47.03
N GLY A 216 1.42 -45.18 -47.22
CA GLY A 216 1.48 -43.80 -47.74
C GLY A 216 1.24 -42.71 -46.70
N ALA A 217 1.01 -43.06 -45.43
CA ALA A 217 0.85 -42.10 -44.33
C ALA A 217 2.04 -42.17 -43.36
N ILE A 218 2.37 -41.04 -42.74
CA ILE A 218 3.32 -41.00 -41.62
C ILE A 218 2.70 -41.68 -40.41
N ILE A 219 3.42 -42.62 -39.82
CA ILE A 219 3.05 -43.21 -38.55
C ILE A 219 3.66 -42.37 -37.44
N VAL A 220 2.85 -41.53 -36.80
CA VAL A 220 3.23 -40.92 -35.53
C VAL A 220 2.84 -41.90 -34.43
N ALA A 221 3.81 -42.33 -33.64
CA ALA A 221 3.50 -43.03 -32.40
C ALA A 221 2.95 -42.00 -31.41
N THR A 222 1.65 -41.67 -31.52
CA THR A 222 0.97 -40.91 -30.49
C THR A 222 0.91 -41.79 -29.25
N GLN A 223 1.70 -41.45 -28.23
CA GLN A 223 1.42 -42.00 -26.91
C GLN A 223 0.12 -41.36 -26.42
N PRO A 224 -0.86 -42.14 -25.92
CA PRO A 224 -2.07 -41.55 -25.38
C PRO A 224 -1.67 -40.63 -24.23
N VAL A 225 -1.92 -39.33 -24.41
CA VAL A 225 -1.79 -38.31 -23.36
C VAL A 225 -2.63 -38.80 -22.20
N GLY A 226 -1.96 -39.08 -21.07
CA GLY A 226 -2.58 -39.70 -19.91
C GLY A 226 -3.88 -39.00 -19.53
N ALA A 227 -4.96 -39.79 -19.47
CA ALA A 227 -6.23 -39.32 -18.94
C ALA A 227 -6.01 -38.70 -17.55
N PRO A 228 -6.69 -37.59 -17.20
CA PRO A 228 -6.60 -37.03 -15.87
C PRO A 228 -7.01 -38.11 -14.86
N LYS A 229 -6.14 -38.39 -13.88
CA LYS A 229 -6.51 -39.22 -12.73
C LYS A 229 -7.59 -38.46 -11.97
N SER A 230 -8.78 -39.05 -11.92
CA SER A 230 -9.91 -38.66 -11.07
C SER A 230 -9.59 -38.83 -9.59
#